data_AF-A0A929IPR2-F1
#
_entry.id   AF-A0A929IPR2-F1
#
_cell.length_a   1.000
_cell.length_b   1.000
_cell.length_c   1.000
_cell.angle_alpha   90.00
_cell.angle_beta   90.00
_cell.angle_gamma   90.00
#
_symmetry.space_group_name_H-M   'P 1'
#
loop_
_entity.id
_entity.type
_entity.pdbx_description
1 polymer ?
#
loop_
_entity_poly.entity_id
_entity_poly.type
_entity_poly.pdbx_seq_one_letter_code
_entity_poly.pdbx_strand_id
1 'polypeptide(L)'
;MTETPETGKPPLTPLRWFFAIVGGMVVLFTGGCGLFYTGIGVYIGLVEGDDYAGMFILMGLAFGGVPASIGWLVWWAAVKRGRLPALPEEMAPPE
;
A
#
# COMPACT_ATOMS: atom_id res chain seq x y z
N MET A 1 -16.45 -18.27 30.60
CA MET A 1 -16.83 -18.16 29.17
C MET A 1 -15.72 -17.41 28.50
N THR A 2 -14.67 -18.13 28.07
CA THR A 2 -13.53 -17.56 27.36
C THR A 2 -13.90 -17.53 25.89
N GLU A 3 -14.02 -16.32 25.35
CA GLU A 3 -14.30 -16.08 23.93
C GLU A 3 -13.32 -16.88 23.08
N THR A 4 -13.86 -17.80 22.28
CA THR A 4 -13.14 -18.42 21.18
C THR A 4 -12.71 -17.32 20.22
N PRO A 5 -11.41 -17.16 19.90
CA PRO A 5 -11.02 -16.30 18.80
C PRO A 5 -11.51 -16.97 17.51
N GLU A 6 -12.70 -16.55 17.04
CA GLU A 6 -13.10 -16.71 15.65
C GLU A 6 -12.04 -16.02 14.79
N THR A 7 -11.03 -16.75 14.35
CA THR A 7 -10.51 -16.71 12.99
C THR A 7 -9.34 -17.66 12.87
N GLY A 8 -9.52 -18.77 12.13
CA GLY A 8 -8.44 -19.63 11.64
C GLY A 8 -7.53 -18.93 10.61
N LYS A 9 -7.08 -17.72 10.91
CA LYS A 9 -6.15 -16.95 10.09
C LYS A 9 -4.78 -17.02 10.77
N PRO A 10 -3.75 -17.58 10.11
CA PRO A 10 -2.42 -17.61 10.69
C PRO A 10 -1.95 -16.17 10.97
N PRO A 11 -1.33 -15.92 12.14
CA PRO A 11 -0.81 -14.60 12.47
C PRO A 11 0.19 -14.15 11.40
N LEU A 12 0.18 -12.85 11.08
CA LEU A 12 1.17 -12.25 10.19
C LEU A 12 2.56 -12.47 10.82
N THR A 13 3.46 -13.13 10.08
CA THR A 13 4.85 -13.28 10.52
C THR A 13 5.48 -11.90 10.75
N PRO A 14 6.46 -11.75 11.66
CA PRO A 14 7.11 -10.46 11.94
C PRO A 14 7.64 -9.76 10.67
N LEU A 15 8.17 -10.55 9.73
CA LEU A 15 8.63 -10.08 8.42
C LEU A 15 7.48 -9.47 7.58
N ARG A 16 6.29 -10.09 7.60
CA ARG A 16 5.11 -9.57 6.88
C ARG A 16 4.54 -8.34 7.55
N TRP A 17 4.59 -8.27 8.89
CA TRP A 17 4.26 -7.07 9.64
C TRP A 17 5.15 -5.89 9.24
N PHE A 18 6.46 -6.12 9.13
CA PHE A 18 7.40 -5.11 8.65
C PHE A 18 7.05 -4.62 7.24
N PHE A 19 6.82 -5.52 6.28
CA PHE A 19 6.44 -5.13 4.92
C PHE A 19 5.08 -4.42 4.85
N ALA A 20 4.12 -4.80 5.68
CA ALA A 20 2.85 -4.08 5.77
C ALA A 20 3.05 -2.64 6.26
N ILE A 21 3.85 -2.45 7.32
CA ILE A 21 4.14 -1.11 7.84
C ILE A 21 4.87 -0.28 6.78
N VAL A 22 5.95 -0.82 6.20
CA VAL A 22 6.74 -0.11 5.17
C VAL A 22 5.89 0.22 3.95
N GLY A 23 5.12 -0.73 3.43
CA GLY A 23 4.22 -0.49 2.31
C GLY A 23 3.19 0.59 2.61
N GLY A 24 2.57 0.55 3.79
CA GLY A 24 1.63 1.58 4.24
C GLY A 24 2.26 2.97 4.38
N MET A 25 3.47 3.07 4.93
CA MET A 25 4.21 4.33 5.05
C MET A 25 4.54 4.91 3.67
N VAL A 26 4.97 4.07 2.73
CA VAL A 26 5.24 4.49 1.36
C VAL A 26 3.97 5.04 0.70
N VAL A 27 2.82 4.36 0.82
CA VAL A 27 1.52 4.85 0.30
C VAL A 27 1.18 6.22 0.85
N LEU A 28 1.26 6.38 2.17
CA LEU A 28 0.85 7.63 2.84
C LEU A 28 1.77 8.80 2.47
N PHE A 29 3.09 8.59 2.54
CA PHE A 29 4.06 9.66 2.30
C PHE A 29 4.05 10.08 0.83
N THR A 30 4.13 9.11 -0.08
CA THR A 30 4.24 9.41 -1.51
C THR A 30 2.90 9.83 -2.09
N GLY A 31 1.78 9.24 -1.65
CA GLY A 31 0.44 9.72 -2.02
C GLY A 31 0.20 11.17 -1.61
N GLY A 32 0.65 11.56 -0.41
CA GLY A 32 0.61 12.95 0.06
C GLY A 32 1.46 13.89 -0.80
N CYS A 33 2.70 13.52 -1.11
CA CYS A 33 3.56 14.29 -2.01
C CYS A 33 2.95 14.44 -3.41
N GLY A 34 2.33 13.38 -3.94
CA GLY A 34 1.66 13.41 -5.24
C GLY A 34 0.51 14.39 -5.31
N LEU A 35 -0.34 14.38 -4.28
CA LEU A 35 -1.45 15.34 -4.15
C LEU A 35 -0.95 16.78 -4.02
N PHE A 36 0.15 17.00 -3.30
CA PHE A 36 0.75 18.32 -3.15
C PHE A 36 1.25 18.89 -4.48
N TYR A 37 2.05 18.13 -5.24
CA TYR A 37 2.53 18.57 -6.56
C TYR A 37 1.39 18.74 -7.57
N THR A 38 0.39 17.85 -7.54
CA THR A 38 -0.79 17.99 -8.40
C THR A 38 -1.59 19.24 -8.05
N GLY A 39 -1.76 19.55 -6.77
CA GLY A 39 -2.43 20.77 -6.30
C GLY A 39 -1.70 22.05 -6.71
N ILE A 40 -0.36 22.05 -6.65
CA ILE A 40 0.47 23.15 -7.17
C ILE A 40 0.25 23.31 -8.69
N GLY A 41 0.29 22.21 -9.44
CA GLY A 41 0.07 22.25 -10.89
C GLY A 41 -1.31 22.79 -11.28
N VAL A 42 -2.35 22.38 -10.56
CA VAL A 42 -3.71 22.92 -10.76
C VAL A 42 -3.77 24.42 -10.42
N TYR A 43 -3.17 24.84 -9.31
CA TYR A 43 -3.14 26.26 -8.92
C TYR A 43 -2.41 27.12 -9.97
N ILE A 44 -1.23 26.68 -10.42
CA ILE A 44 -0.45 27.39 -11.46
C ILE A 44 -1.23 27.45 -12.78
N GLY A 45 -1.88 26.36 -13.19
CA GLY A 45 -2.70 26.35 -14.41
C GLY A 45 -3.90 27.31 -14.34
N LEU A 46 -4.46 27.52 -13.14
CA LEU A 46 -5.56 28.47 -12.93
C LEU A 46 -5.11 29.93 -12.82
N VAL A 47 -3.88 30.20 -12.37
CA VAL A 47 -3.40 31.55 -12.02
C VAL A 47 -2.41 32.14 -13.03
N GLU A 48 -1.47 31.33 -13.54
CA GLU A 48 -0.32 31.79 -14.33
C GLU A 48 -0.33 31.28 -15.78
N GLY A 49 -1.20 30.32 -16.11
CA GLY A 49 -1.27 29.71 -17.44
C GLY A 49 -0.55 28.36 -17.54
N ASP A 50 -0.87 27.60 -18.58
CA ASP A 50 -0.59 26.16 -18.67
C ASP A 50 0.89 25.76 -18.81
N ASP A 51 1.78 26.72 -19.08
CA ASP A 51 3.18 26.44 -19.48
C ASP A 51 3.96 25.60 -18.44
N TYR A 52 3.59 25.68 -17.16
CA TYR A 52 4.20 24.90 -16.07
C TYR A 52 3.23 23.94 -15.36
N ALA A 53 1.92 24.09 -15.56
CA ALA A 53 0.89 23.31 -14.88
C ALA A 53 1.03 21.80 -15.16
N GLY A 54 1.24 21.45 -16.43
CA GLY A 54 1.43 20.06 -16.85
C GLY A 54 2.64 19.39 -16.22
N MET A 55 3.74 20.14 -16.00
CA MET A 55 4.95 19.61 -15.38
C MET A 55 4.71 19.22 -13.92
N PHE A 56 4.02 20.05 -13.15
CA PHE A 56 3.74 19.76 -11.74
C PHE A 56 2.73 18.62 -11.57
N ILE A 57 1.77 18.47 -12.48
CA ILE A 57 0.87 17.30 -12.51
C ILE A 57 1.65 16.01 -12.80
N LEU A 58 2.56 16.04 -13.78
CA LEU A 58 3.43 14.90 -14.08
C LEU A 58 4.36 14.55 -12.92
N MET A 59 4.91 15.54 -12.22
CA MET A 59 5.71 15.34 -11.00
C MET A 59 4.87 14.69 -9.90
N GLY A 60 3.61 15.10 -9.73
CA GLY A 60 2.69 14.47 -8.79
C GLY A 60 2.45 12.99 -9.07
N LEU A 61 2.30 12.62 -10.33
CA LEU A 61 2.19 11.22 -10.76
C LEU A 61 3.49 10.44 -10.57
N ALA A 62 4.63 11.00 -10.97
CA ALA A 62 5.92 10.33 -10.94
C ALA A 62 6.46 10.12 -9.52
N PHE A 63 6.33 11.12 -8.65
CA PHE A 63 6.86 11.08 -7.28
C PHE A 63 5.83 10.66 -6.24
N GLY A 64 4.54 10.74 -6.56
CA GLY A 64 3.49 10.29 -5.67
C GLY A 64 2.73 9.08 -6.16
N GLY A 65 2.11 9.17 -7.33
CA GLY A 65 1.27 8.09 -7.87
C GLY A 65 2.00 6.76 -8.03
N VAL A 66 3.17 6.75 -8.68
CA VAL A 66 3.94 5.52 -8.94
C VAL A 66 4.46 4.90 -7.63
N PRO A 67 5.14 5.64 -6.73
CA PRO A 67 5.60 5.06 -5.47
C PRO A 67 4.45 4.64 -4.54
N ALA A 68 3.33 5.37 -4.52
CA ALA A 68 2.16 5.00 -3.73
C ALA A 68 1.56 3.68 -4.22
N SER A 69 1.50 3.49 -5.54
CA SER A 69 1.04 2.23 -6.15
C SER A 69 1.94 1.06 -5.76
N ILE A 70 3.27 1.25 -5.74
CA ILE A 70 4.23 0.24 -5.29
C ILE A 70 4.02 -0.07 -3.80
N GLY A 71 3.92 0.96 -2.95
CA GLY A 71 3.64 0.78 -1.52
C GLY A 71 2.34 0.03 -1.27
N TRP A 72 1.30 0.30 -2.06
CA TRP A 72 0.01 -0.36 -1.96
C TRP A 72 0.12 -1.85 -2.31
N LEU A 73 0.85 -2.18 -3.37
CA LEU A 73 1.08 -3.57 -3.77
C LEU A 73 1.88 -4.34 -2.71
N VAL A 74 2.89 -3.72 -2.11
CA VAL A 74 3.68 -4.31 -1.01
C VAL A 74 2.81 -4.56 0.22
N TRP A 75 2.02 -3.55 0.63
CA TRP A 75 1.09 -3.70 1.74
C TRP A 75 0.04 -4.79 1.46
N TRP A 76 -0.54 -4.80 0.27
CA TRP A 76 -1.53 -5.79 -0.14
C TRP A 76 -0.95 -7.20 -0.14
N ALA A 77 0.26 -7.39 -0.69
CA ALA A 77 0.95 -8.67 -0.67
C ALA A 77 1.21 -9.16 0.76
N ALA A 78 1.63 -8.26 1.64
CA ALA A 78 1.88 -8.56 3.05
C ALA A 78 0.59 -8.98 3.79
N VAL A 79 -0.53 -8.28 3.58
CA VAL A 79 -1.78 -8.48 4.33
C VAL A 79 -2.68 -9.57 3.73
N LYS A 80 -2.75 -9.70 2.40
CA LYS A 80 -3.74 -10.56 1.71
C LYS A 80 -3.17 -11.88 1.20
N ARG A 81 -1.91 -11.91 0.75
CA ARG A 81 -1.37 -13.07 -0.02
C ARG A 81 -0.98 -14.29 0.81
N GLY A 82 -0.82 -14.15 2.12
CA GLY A 82 -0.60 -15.30 3.01
C GLY A 82 -1.83 -15.63 3.86
N ARG A 83 -3.02 -15.51 3.28
CA ARG A 83 -4.23 -16.27 3.66
C ARG A 83 -4.28 -17.57 2.83
N LEU A 84 -3.17 -18.30 2.76
CA LEU A 84 -3.23 -19.65 2.20
C LEU A 84 -4.18 -20.45 3.11
N PRO A 85 -5.20 -21.12 2.55
CA PRO A 85 -6.02 -22.02 3.35
C PRO A 85 -5.08 -23.02 4.02
N ALA A 86 -5.32 -23.33 5.30
CA ALA A 86 -4.59 -24.37 5.99
C ALA A 86 -4.53 -25.61 5.08
N LEU A 87 -3.33 -26.16 4.87
CA LEU A 87 -3.21 -27.45 4.18
C LEU A 87 -4.12 -28.44 4.91
N PRO A 88 -4.97 -29.21 4.20
CA PRO A 88 -5.82 -30.21 4.83
C PRO A 88 -4.96 -31.10 5.75
N GLU A 89 -5.44 -31.36 6.96
CA GLU A 89 -4.75 -32.19 7.98
C GLU A 89 -4.37 -33.58 7.46
N GLU A 90 -4.92 -34.01 6.32
CA GLU A 90 -4.63 -35.26 5.63
C GLU A 90 -3.18 -35.39 5.09
N MET A 91 -2.39 -34.32 5.11
CA MET A 91 -0.96 -34.34 4.72
C MET A 91 0.03 -34.37 5.90
N ALA A 92 -0.44 -34.45 7.14
CA ALA A 92 0.46 -34.66 8.28
C ALA A 92 0.96 -36.13 8.28
N PRO A 93 2.29 -36.38 8.34
CA PRO A 93 2.80 -37.75 8.39
C PRO A 93 2.28 -38.45 9.65
N PRO A 94 1.88 -39.74 9.56
CA PRO A 94 1.39 -40.49 10.71
C PRO A 94 2.51 -40.66 11.75
N GLU A 95 2.16 -40.40 13.02
CA GLU A 95 3.01 -40.70 14.19
C GLU A 95 3.18 -42.21 14.42
#